data_AF-A0A951CL12-F1
#
_entry.id   AF-A0A951CL12-F1
#
_cell.length_a   1.000
_cell.length_b   1.000
_cell.length_c   1.000
_cell.angle_alpha   90.00
_cell.angle_beta   90.00
_cell.angle_gamma   90.00
#
_symmetry.space_group_name_H-M   'P 1'
#
loop_
_entity.id
_entity.type
_entity.pdbx_description
1 polymer ?
#
loop_
_entity_poly.entity_id
_entity_poly.type
_entity_poly.pdbx_seq_one_letter_code
_entity_poly.pdbx_strand_id
1 'polypeptide(L)'
;IFVGIHAFNHDQPLLLITVSGYDFAFQGMLTWEPTLSTSLGDFYAPAGAPSSPNAPVLTFTDAVTDNIDVRKSNAEWPIIWGFPRQDLLIITTNESTLREVMTRLSLQTSAAQ
;
A
#
# COMPACT_ATOMS: atom_id res chain seq x y z
N ILE A 1 -4.55 11.90 5.87
CA ILE A 1 -4.13 11.06 4.73
C ILE A 1 -3.09 11.83 3.92
N PHE A 2 -2.02 11.17 3.52
CA PHE A 2 -1.02 11.70 2.59
C PHE A 2 -1.05 10.87 1.30
N VAL A 3 -0.92 11.55 0.17
CA VAL A 3 -0.86 10.97 -1.17
C VAL A 3 0.45 11.42 -1.80
N GLY A 4 1.21 10.48 -2.37
CA GLY A 4 2.50 10.79 -2.97
C GLY A 4 2.85 9.87 -4.13
N ILE A 5 3.94 10.23 -4.80
CA ILE A 5 4.56 9.44 -5.86
C ILE A 5 6.02 9.26 -5.48
N HIS A 6 6.48 8.02 -5.47
CA HIS A 6 7.89 7.68 -5.36
C HIS A 6 8.44 7.39 -6.75
N ALA A 7 9.28 8.29 -7.26
CA ALA A 7 9.93 8.16 -8.55
C ALA A 7 11.36 7.64 -8.36
N PHE A 8 11.60 6.37 -8.73
CA PHE A 8 12.93 5.77 -8.73
C PHE A 8 13.26 5.12 -10.08
N ASN A 9 12.51 4.07 -10.46
CA ASN A 9 12.59 3.45 -11.80
C ASN A 9 11.37 3.78 -12.67
N HIS A 10 10.20 3.81 -12.04
CA HIS A 10 8.92 4.27 -12.58
C HIS A 10 8.17 4.97 -11.46
N ASP A 11 7.21 5.84 -11.81
CA ASP A 11 6.36 6.52 -10.83
C ASP A 11 5.52 5.49 -10.08
N GLN A 12 5.73 5.39 -8.76
CA GLN A 12 4.98 4.49 -7.89
C GLN A 12 4.06 5.31 -6.98
N PRO A 13 2.73 5.18 -7.14
CA PRO A 13 1.79 5.80 -6.22
C PRO A 13 1.94 5.22 -4.81
N LEU A 14 1.75 6.07 -3.81
CA LEU A 14 1.71 5.66 -2.41
C LEU A 14 0.68 6.45 -1.62
N LEU A 15 0.05 5.79 -0.66
CA LEU A 15 -0.84 6.37 0.34
C LEU A 15 -0.30 6.09 1.73
N LEU A 16 -0.29 7.12 2.57
CA LEU A 16 -0.04 7.00 4.01
C LEU A 16 -1.28 7.47 4.76
N ILE A 17 -1.84 6.57 5.56
CA ILE A 17 -3.11 6.80 6.24
C ILE A 17 -2.88 6.60 7.74
N THR A 18 -2.96 7.69 8.50
CA THR A 18 -3.00 7.61 9.96
C THR A 18 -4.36 7.07 10.39
N VAL A 19 -4.36 6.05 11.24
CA VAL A 19 -5.59 5.40 11.74
C VAL A 19 -5.67 5.53 13.26
N SER A 20 -6.89 5.62 13.80
CA SER A 20 -7.13 5.75 15.24
C SER A 20 -7.27 4.42 15.97
N GLY A 21 -7.50 3.32 15.25
CA GLY A 21 -7.65 1.98 15.82
C GLY A 21 -7.20 0.90 14.84
N TYR A 22 -6.13 0.18 15.21
CA TYR A 22 -5.50 -0.83 14.38
C TYR A 22 -6.49 -1.94 13.96
N ASP A 23 -7.21 -2.53 14.92
CA ASP A 23 -8.10 -3.66 14.63
C ASP A 23 -9.20 -3.31 13.62
N PHE A 24 -9.81 -2.13 13.79
CA PHE A 24 -10.84 -1.65 12.87
C PHE A 24 -10.27 -1.35 11.48
N ALA A 25 -9.09 -0.74 11.41
CA ALA A 25 -8.43 -0.45 10.14
C ALA A 25 -8.02 -1.73 9.41
N PHE A 26 -7.46 -2.70 10.13
CA PHE A 26 -7.05 -3.98 9.56
C PHE A 26 -8.26 -4.76 9.02
N GLN A 27 -9.34 -4.89 9.81
CA GLN A 27 -10.59 -5.51 9.34
C GLN A 27 -11.22 -4.76 8.16
N GLY A 28 -11.14 -3.42 8.18
CA GLY A 28 -11.56 -2.58 7.07
C GLY A 28 -10.79 -2.89 5.79
N MET A 29 -9.47 -3.06 5.88
CA MET A 29 -8.64 -3.44 4.73
C MET A 29 -9.01 -4.82 4.19
N LEU A 30 -9.19 -5.83 5.05
CA LEU A 30 -9.65 -7.16 4.61
C LEU A 30 -10.99 -7.11 3.87
N THR A 31 -11.91 -6.25 4.33
CA THR A 31 -13.21 -6.06 3.69
C THR A 31 -13.08 -5.30 2.35
N TRP A 32 -12.07 -4.42 2.23
CA TRP A 32 -11.86 -3.59 1.04
C TRP A 32 -11.09 -4.32 -0.07
N GLU A 33 -10.21 -5.27 0.27
CA GLU A 33 -9.39 -6.04 -0.68
C GLU A 33 -10.14 -6.50 -1.95
N PRO A 34 -11.36 -7.09 -1.88
CA PRO A 34 -12.07 -7.56 -3.06
C PRO A 34 -12.49 -6.47 -4.04
N THR A 35 -12.61 -5.22 -3.58
CA THR A 35 -13.07 -4.06 -4.38
C THR A 35 -11.99 -2.98 -4.52
N LEU A 36 -10.77 -3.25 -4.05
CA LEU A 36 -9.68 -2.28 -4.01
C LEU A 36 -9.21 -1.89 -5.42
N SER A 37 -9.17 -2.85 -6.35
CA SER A 37 -8.86 -2.60 -7.77
C SER A 37 -9.90 -1.71 -8.46
N THR A 38 -11.18 -1.81 -8.11
CA THR A 38 -12.21 -0.90 -8.66
C THR A 38 -12.16 0.47 -7.99
N SER A 39 -11.87 0.50 -6.68
CA SER A 39 -11.86 1.73 -5.88
C SER A 39 -10.67 2.63 -6.18
N LEU A 40 -9.48 2.02 -6.36
CA LEU A 40 -8.22 2.73 -6.56
C LEU A 40 -7.57 2.37 -7.90
N GLY A 41 -8.32 1.76 -8.82
CA GLY A 41 -7.83 1.24 -10.08
C GLY A 41 -7.11 2.28 -10.92
N ASP A 42 -7.71 3.45 -11.12
CA ASP A 42 -7.07 4.51 -11.91
C ASP A 42 -5.78 5.04 -11.28
N PHE A 43 -5.60 4.86 -9.97
CA PHE A 43 -4.40 5.30 -9.26
C PHE A 43 -3.31 4.23 -9.23
N TYR A 44 -3.68 2.94 -9.12
CA TYR A 44 -2.74 1.81 -8.98
C TYR A 44 -2.65 0.91 -10.22
N ALA A 45 -3.39 1.18 -11.28
CA ALA A 45 -3.38 0.40 -12.51
C ALA A 45 -1.99 0.40 -13.14
N PRO A 46 -1.45 -0.77 -13.48
CA PRO A 46 -0.33 -0.85 -14.41
C PRO A 46 -0.70 -0.21 -15.74
N ALA A 47 0.30 0.35 -16.43
CA ALA A 47 0.10 0.95 -17.74
C ALA A 47 -0.50 -0.08 -18.72
N GLY A 48 -1.65 0.27 -19.33
CA GLY A 48 -2.36 -0.60 -20.28
C GLY A 48 -3.27 -1.65 -19.64
N ALA A 49 -3.38 -1.70 -18.31
CA ALA A 49 -4.31 -2.58 -17.61
C ALA A 49 -5.74 -2.00 -17.61
N PRO A 50 -6.79 -2.85 -17.62
CA PRO A 50 -8.18 -2.38 -17.60
C PRO A 50 -8.51 -1.73 -16.26
N SER A 51 -8.84 -0.44 -16.26
CA SER A 51 -9.22 0.29 -15.04
C SER A 51 -10.73 0.24 -14.77
N SER A 52 -11.18 0.95 -13.73
CA SER A 52 -12.58 0.96 -13.30
C SER A 52 -13.52 1.35 -14.46
N PRO A 53 -14.65 0.64 -14.68
CA PRO A 53 -15.26 -0.41 -13.86
C PRO A 53 -14.83 -1.84 -14.20
N ASN A 54 -13.89 -2.03 -15.13
CA ASN A 54 -13.47 -3.34 -15.65
C ASN A 54 -12.21 -3.88 -14.95
N ALA A 55 -11.89 -3.35 -13.77
CA ALA A 55 -10.72 -3.75 -13.01
C ALA A 55 -10.83 -5.23 -12.57
N PRO A 56 -9.72 -5.98 -12.55
CA PRO A 56 -9.74 -7.39 -12.17
C PRO A 56 -10.05 -7.55 -10.67
N VAL A 57 -10.62 -8.70 -10.30
CA VAL A 57 -10.70 -9.09 -8.89
C VAL A 57 -9.29 -9.46 -8.41
N LEU A 58 -8.85 -8.84 -7.32
CA LEU A 58 -7.54 -9.10 -6.74
C LEU A 58 -7.61 -10.25 -5.74
N THR A 59 -6.57 -11.08 -5.73
CA THR A 59 -6.35 -12.06 -4.66
C THR A 59 -5.15 -11.62 -3.84
N PHE A 60 -5.32 -11.49 -2.53
CA PHE A 60 -4.27 -11.07 -1.62
C PHE A 60 -3.70 -12.24 -0.84
N THR A 61 -2.37 -12.26 -0.70
CA THR A 61 -1.61 -13.24 0.08
C THR A 61 -0.76 -12.55 1.13
N ASP A 62 -0.55 -13.23 2.26
CA ASP A 62 0.35 -12.75 3.31
C ASP A 62 1.81 -12.87 2.88
N ALA A 63 2.60 -11.86 3.20
CA ALA A 63 4.04 -11.83 3.01
C ALA A 63 4.70 -11.01 4.12
N VAL A 64 6.02 -11.14 4.23
CA VAL A 64 6.84 -10.35 5.17
C VAL A 64 7.84 -9.53 4.37
N THR A 65 7.91 -8.22 4.61
CA THR A 65 8.90 -7.32 4.01
C THR A 65 9.59 -6.55 5.13
N ASP A 66 10.91 -6.62 5.24
CA ASP A 66 11.70 -5.92 6.28
C ASP A 66 11.14 -6.04 7.71
N ASN A 67 10.72 -7.26 8.10
CA ASN A 67 10.11 -7.59 9.40
C ASN A 67 8.73 -6.94 9.66
N ILE A 68 8.02 -6.51 8.62
CA ILE A 68 6.61 -6.14 8.73
C ILE A 68 5.75 -7.12 7.94
N ASP A 69 4.60 -7.49 8.51
CA ASP A 69 3.57 -8.25 7.81
C ASP A 69 2.87 -7.35 6.79
N VAL A 70 2.78 -7.83 5.55
CA VAL A 70 2.15 -7.14 4.45
C VAL A 70 1.21 -8.07 3.69
N ARG A 71 0.20 -7.48 3.06
CA ARG A 71 -0.72 -8.16 2.17
C ARG A 71 -0.41 -7.72 0.76
N LYS A 72 -0.21 -8.69 -0.15
CA LYS A 72 0.18 -8.45 -1.54
C LYS A 72 -0.85 -9.04 -2.49
N SER A 73 -1.30 -8.27 -3.46
CA SER A 73 -2.13 -8.80 -4.55
C SER A 73 -1.29 -9.55 -5.59
N ASN A 74 -1.97 -10.13 -6.57
CA ASN A 74 -1.38 -10.79 -7.73
C ASN A 74 -0.48 -9.87 -8.56
N ALA A 75 0.48 -10.47 -9.28
CA ALA A 75 1.55 -9.76 -9.96
C ALA A 75 1.07 -8.87 -11.12
N GLU A 76 -0.05 -9.21 -11.76
CA GLU A 76 -0.63 -8.42 -12.85
C GLU A 76 -1.20 -7.08 -12.38
N TRP A 77 -1.45 -6.93 -11.08
CA TRP A 77 -1.96 -5.69 -10.49
C TRP A 77 -1.39 -5.53 -9.09
N PRO A 78 -0.10 -5.18 -8.99
CA PRO A 78 0.65 -5.30 -7.75
C PRO A 78 0.25 -4.14 -6.82
N ILE A 79 -0.45 -4.49 -5.74
CA ILE A 79 -0.80 -3.63 -4.62
C ILE A 79 -0.29 -4.31 -3.38
N ILE A 80 0.39 -3.53 -2.56
CA ILE A 80 0.96 -3.94 -1.29
C ILE A 80 0.42 -3.00 -0.24
N TRP A 81 -0.12 -3.54 0.83
CA TRP A 81 -0.47 -2.75 2.00
C TRP A 81 0.01 -3.40 3.29
N GLY A 82 0.27 -2.57 4.30
CA GLY A 82 0.76 -3.03 5.60
C GLY A 82 0.83 -1.91 6.64
N PHE A 83 1.03 -2.32 7.89
CA PHE A 83 1.09 -1.43 9.05
C PHE A 83 2.50 -1.43 9.65
N PRO A 84 3.41 -0.53 9.23
CA PRO A 84 4.72 -0.40 9.88
C PRO A 84 4.62 0.00 11.37
N ARG A 85 3.51 0.64 11.75
CA ARG A 85 3.12 0.96 13.13
C ARG A 85 1.59 0.83 13.24
N GLN A 86 1.08 0.61 14.45
CA GLN A 86 -0.36 0.39 14.68
C GLN A 86 -1.27 1.54 14.22
N ASP A 87 -0.74 2.76 14.15
CA ASP A 87 -1.43 3.99 13.77
C ASP A 87 -1.16 4.42 12.32
N LEU A 88 -0.42 3.64 11.52
CA LEU A 88 -0.05 4.02 10.16
C LEU A 88 -0.21 2.87 9.19
N LEU A 89 -1.13 3.04 8.24
CA LEU A 89 -1.29 2.18 7.07
C LEU A 89 -0.51 2.76 5.89
N ILE A 90 0.25 1.91 5.20
CA ILE A 90 0.87 2.19 3.92
C ILE A 90 0.17 1.37 2.84
N ILE A 91 -0.13 1.99 1.70
CA ILE A 91 -0.54 1.31 0.47
C ILE A 91 0.38 1.77 -0.65
N THR A 92 0.93 0.85 -1.43
CA THR A 92 1.81 1.13 -2.57
C THR A 92 1.75 -0.01 -3.59
N THR A 93 2.53 0.07 -4.65
CA THR A 93 2.61 -0.93 -5.73
C THR A 93 3.77 -1.91 -5.61
N ASN A 94 4.83 -1.56 -4.86
CA ASN A 94 6.02 -2.40 -4.79
C ASN A 94 6.80 -2.28 -3.47
N GLU A 95 7.64 -3.29 -3.21
CA GLU A 95 8.41 -3.40 -1.98
C GLU A 95 9.50 -2.32 -1.87
N SER A 96 10.09 -1.90 -2.99
CA SER A 96 11.12 -0.85 -2.99
C SER A 96 10.57 0.48 -2.47
N THR A 97 9.36 0.85 -2.85
CA THR A 97 8.67 2.05 -2.38
C THR A 97 8.27 1.93 -0.92
N LEU A 98 7.77 0.76 -0.52
CA LEU A 98 7.46 0.47 0.88
C LEU A 98 8.72 0.66 1.76
N ARG A 99 9.84 0.06 1.37
CA ARG A 99 11.13 0.16 2.08
C ARG A 99 11.65 1.59 2.16
N GLU A 100 11.58 2.34 1.06
CA GLU A 100 11.99 3.75 1.04
C GLU A 100 11.16 4.60 2.00
N VAL A 101 9.83 4.43 1.99
CA VAL A 101 8.93 5.13 2.92
C VAL A 101 9.27 4.79 4.36
N MET A 102 9.43 3.50 4.69
CA MET A 102 9.81 3.07 6.04
C MET A 102 11.15 3.66 6.48
N THR A 103 12.14 3.71 5.58
CA THR A 103 13.46 4.31 5.85
C THR A 103 13.34 5.81 6.15
N ARG A 104 12.51 6.54 5.41
CA ARG A 104 12.30 7.98 5.68
C ARG A 104 11.58 8.23 6.99
N LEU A 105 10.58 7.40 7.32
CA LEU A 105 9.85 7.51 8.59
C LEU A 105 10.76 7.23 9.80
N SER A 106 11.69 6.28 9.68
CA SER A 106 12.66 6.00 10.76
C SER A 106 13.65 7.15 10.95
N LEU A 107 14.17 7.72 9.85
CA LEU A 107 15.05 8.89 9.91
C LEU A 107 14.38 10.11 10.57
N GLN A 108 13.09 10.34 10.30
CA GLN A 108 12.33 11.40 10.98
C GLN A 108 12.20 11.16 12.48
N THR A 109 12.03 9.90 12.90
CA THR A 109 11.92 9.54 14.31
C THR A 109 13.24 9.77 15.05
N SER A 110 14.38 9.47 14.41
CA SER A 110 15.71 9.70 14.99
C SER A 110 16.11 11.18 15.08
N ALA A 111 15.56 12.05 14.24
CA ALA A 111 15.86 13.48 14.24
C ALA A 111 15.04 14.29 15.27
N ALA A 112 14.03 13.68 15.90
CA ALA A 112 13.15 14.30 16.90
C ALA A 112 13.55 14.01 18.36
N GLN A 113 14.72 13.37 18.58
CA GLN A 113 15.34 13.11 19.88
C GLN A 113 16.59 13.96 20.05
#